data_AF-A0A2T5MAW8-F1
#
_entry.id   AF-A0A2T5MAW8-F1
#
_cell.length_a   1.000
_cell.length_b   1.000
_cell.length_c   1.000
_cell.angle_alpha   90.00
_cell.angle_beta   90.00
_cell.angle_gamma   90.00
#
_symmetry.space_group_name_H-M   'P 1'
#
loop_
_entity.id
_entity.type
_entity.pdbx_description
1 polymer ?
#
loop_
_entity_poly.entity_id
_entity_poly.type
_entity_poly.pdbx_seq_one_letter_code
_entity_poly.pdbx_strand_id
1 'polypeptide(L)'
;MKFQSLVSLFAAAILSLSLPVSASSQITTYLGCYTDLNGMKDQGSFQFQSVSYCTDLCAKTDVAFAALRGDSCLCGDSAPAETDIVSDDNCNYPCAGWPKVMCGGNARWSVYAIGDYEKPESSSSAIASTTSSSTSTRFTDPSTTTSSTDSHVITSVTSTSETSTTVSSTSAQHSSENTSSSSASISITPAPSASKANRRSSFLFF
;
A
#
# COMPACT_ATOMS: atom_id res chain seq x y z
N MET A 1 39.56 -41.77 40.28
CA MET A 1 38.23 -41.40 39.75
C MET A 1 37.59 -40.50 40.81
N LYS A 2 37.69 -39.17 40.90
CA LYS A 2 37.82 -37.99 40.01
C LYS A 2 36.65 -37.79 39.04
N PHE A 3 36.00 -36.62 39.20
CA PHE A 3 34.88 -36.02 38.46
C PHE A 3 33.48 -36.55 38.81
N GLN A 4 32.71 -35.78 39.60
CA GLN A 4 31.35 -35.32 39.23
C GLN A 4 30.63 -34.53 40.35
N SER A 5 31.31 -33.70 41.16
CA SER A 5 30.65 -32.87 42.18
C SER A 5 30.98 -31.38 42.04
N LEU A 6 30.82 -30.85 40.82
CA LEU A 6 31.03 -29.42 40.49
C LEU A 6 29.88 -28.80 39.69
N VAL A 7 28.67 -29.38 39.72
CA VAL A 7 27.52 -28.85 38.95
C VAL A 7 26.60 -27.95 39.81
N SER A 8 27.00 -27.54 41.02
CA SER A 8 26.11 -26.81 41.94
C SER A 8 26.43 -25.32 42.15
N LEU A 9 27.19 -24.67 41.26
CA LEU A 9 27.61 -23.26 41.44
C LEU A 9 27.36 -22.30 40.27
N PHE A 10 26.44 -22.62 39.35
CA PHE A 10 25.98 -21.67 38.31
C PHE A 10 24.46 -21.45 38.34
N ALA A 11 23.87 -21.43 39.53
CA ALA A 11 22.46 -21.10 39.73
C ALA A 11 22.29 -19.75 40.42
N ALA A 12 22.88 -18.68 39.87
CA ALA A 12 22.52 -17.32 40.27
C ALA A 12 22.91 -16.33 39.17
N ALA A 13 21.98 -15.42 38.87
CA ALA A 13 22.11 -14.28 37.96
C ALA A 13 21.88 -14.55 36.46
N ILE A 14 20.74 -15.17 36.11
CA ILE A 14 20.00 -14.68 34.94
C ILE A 14 18.96 -13.70 35.50
N LEU A 15 19.41 -12.49 35.83
CA LEU A 15 18.51 -11.39 36.14
C LEU A 15 17.82 -11.02 34.82
N SER A 16 16.67 -11.64 34.58
CA SER A 16 15.80 -11.38 33.45
C SER A 16 15.48 -9.89 33.40
N LEU A 17 16.17 -9.17 32.50
CA LEU A 17 15.87 -7.80 32.12
C LEU A 17 14.57 -7.81 31.33
N SER A 18 13.44 -7.96 32.02
CA SER A 18 12.12 -7.68 31.43
C SER A 18 12.00 -6.17 31.30
N LEU A 19 12.53 -5.61 30.20
CA LEU A 19 12.14 -4.25 29.82
C LEU A 19 10.64 -4.28 29.53
N PRO A 20 9.83 -3.40 30.14
CA PRO A 20 8.49 -3.18 29.66
C PRO A 20 8.62 -2.64 28.23
N VAL A 21 8.35 -3.50 27.25
CA VAL A 21 8.04 -3.04 25.89
C VAL A 21 6.71 -2.33 26.01
N SER A 22 6.76 -1.00 26.20
CA SER A 22 5.62 -0.14 25.97
C SER A 22 5.40 -0.07 24.46
N ALA A 23 4.82 -1.13 23.90
CA ALA A 23 4.27 -1.07 22.55
C ALA A 23 3.03 -0.17 22.61
N SER A 24 3.18 1.08 22.20
CA SER A 24 2.04 1.97 21.98
C SER A 24 1.29 1.46 20.74
N SER A 25 0.39 0.50 20.93
CA SER A 25 -0.51 0.06 19.87
C SER A 25 -1.56 1.15 19.65
N GLN A 26 -1.25 2.10 18.78
CA GLN A 26 -2.26 3.07 18.32
C GLN A 26 -3.28 2.33 17.46
N ILE A 27 -4.56 2.63 17.66
CA ILE A 27 -5.62 2.19 16.74
C ILE A 27 -5.45 3.01 15.46
N THR A 28 -5.44 2.35 14.31
CA THR A 28 -5.35 3.02 13.01
C THR A 28 -6.54 2.60 12.16
N THR A 29 -7.34 3.58 11.75
CA THR A 29 -8.58 3.35 10.99
C THR A 29 -8.46 3.98 9.61
N TYR A 30 -8.65 3.18 8.56
CA TYR A 30 -8.69 3.70 7.20
C TYR A 30 -9.99 4.49 6.96
N LEU A 31 -9.88 5.71 6.47
CA LEU A 31 -11.02 6.61 6.23
C LEU A 31 -11.47 6.65 4.77
N GLY A 32 -10.61 6.26 3.84
CA GLY A 32 -10.92 6.27 2.42
C GLY A 32 -9.80 6.85 1.55
N CYS A 33 -10.12 6.93 0.26
CA CYS A 33 -9.28 7.49 -0.78
C CYS A 33 -9.72 8.91 -1.11
N TYR A 34 -8.80 9.87 -1.09
CA TYR A 34 -9.08 11.30 -1.22
C TYR A 34 -8.35 11.93 -2.39
N THR A 35 -8.95 12.95 -3.03
CA THR A 35 -8.31 13.75 -4.07
C THR A 35 -7.39 14.82 -3.49
N ASP A 36 -7.83 15.44 -2.39
CA ASP A 36 -7.21 16.60 -1.78
C ASP A 36 -7.26 16.48 -0.24
N LEU A 37 -6.36 17.19 0.44
CA LEU A 37 -6.09 17.05 1.88
C LEU A 37 -5.94 18.41 2.56
N ASN A 38 -6.63 19.44 2.09
CA ASN A 38 -6.44 20.84 2.49
C ASN A 38 -6.11 20.99 3.99
N GLY A 39 -4.95 21.61 4.29
CA GLY A 39 -4.51 21.85 5.66
C GLY A 39 -3.57 20.80 6.26
N MET A 40 -3.33 19.67 5.59
CA MET A 40 -2.31 18.70 6.04
C MET A 40 -0.89 19.16 5.72
N LYS A 41 0.03 18.87 6.64
CA LYS A 41 1.45 19.23 6.56
C LYS A 41 2.29 18.05 6.08
N ASP A 42 3.08 18.30 5.05
CA ASP A 42 4.05 17.33 4.51
C ASP A 42 5.18 17.05 5.51
N GLN A 43 5.45 15.77 5.74
CA GLN A 43 6.56 15.26 6.55
C GLN A 43 7.73 14.74 5.71
N GLY A 44 7.60 14.83 4.38
CA GLY A 44 8.58 14.36 3.41
C GLY A 44 8.32 12.95 2.90
N SER A 45 9.24 12.48 2.07
CA SER A 45 9.21 11.16 1.45
C SER A 45 10.10 10.17 2.20
N PHE A 46 9.65 8.91 2.29
CA PHE A 46 10.43 7.81 2.83
C PHE A 46 10.39 6.59 1.91
N GLN A 47 11.56 6.10 1.49
CA GLN A 47 11.67 5.01 0.51
C GLN A 47 11.04 3.68 0.96
N PHE A 48 10.88 3.47 2.27
CA PHE A 48 10.21 2.29 2.84
C PHE A 48 8.88 2.69 3.51
N GLN A 49 8.16 3.63 2.89
CA GLN A 49 6.88 4.10 3.37
C GLN A 49 5.91 2.95 3.69
N SER A 50 5.24 3.05 4.83
CA SER A 50 4.21 2.12 5.29
C SER A 50 3.16 2.88 6.07
N VAL A 51 1.96 2.31 6.18
CA VAL A 51 0.90 2.89 7.01
C VAL A 51 1.40 3.15 8.43
N SER A 52 2.04 2.15 9.06
CA SER A 52 2.57 2.27 10.42
C SER A 52 3.62 3.37 10.56
N TYR A 53 4.53 3.51 9.60
CA TYR A 53 5.56 4.55 9.65
C TYR A 53 4.94 5.94 9.63
N CYS A 54 4.01 6.20 8.70
CA CYS A 54 3.38 7.51 8.58
C CYS A 54 2.48 7.81 9.78
N THR A 55 1.68 6.84 10.25
CA THR A 55 0.82 7.06 11.42
C THR A 55 1.62 7.26 12.69
N ASP A 56 2.73 6.52 12.89
CA ASP A 56 3.61 6.73 14.04
C ASP A 56 4.31 8.08 13.99
N LEU A 57 4.65 8.57 12.79
CA LEU A 57 5.24 9.89 12.59
C LEU A 57 4.23 10.99 12.95
N CYS A 58 2.99 10.88 12.48
CA CYS A 58 1.93 11.84 12.80
C CYS A 58 1.54 11.81 14.28
N ALA A 59 1.48 10.61 14.90
CA ALA A 59 1.24 10.45 16.33
C ALA A 59 2.31 11.15 17.19
N LYS A 60 3.59 11.13 16.76
CA LYS A 60 4.68 11.85 17.45
C LYS A 60 4.58 13.38 17.33
N THR A 61 3.74 13.86 16.43
CA THR A 61 3.44 15.30 16.28
C THR A 61 2.11 15.69 16.94
N ASP A 62 1.50 14.80 17.71
CA ASP A 62 0.23 15.00 18.43
C ASP A 62 -0.96 15.34 17.51
N VAL A 63 -0.96 14.83 16.27
CA VAL A 63 -2.07 15.03 15.32
C VAL A 63 -2.80 13.71 15.01
N ALA A 64 -4.08 13.80 14.67
CA ALA A 64 -5.00 12.67 14.61
C ALA A 64 -5.11 12.00 13.23
N PHE A 65 -4.54 12.57 12.17
CA PHE A 65 -4.70 12.05 10.81
C PHE A 65 -3.37 11.94 10.08
N ALA A 66 -3.25 10.86 9.31
CA ALA A 66 -2.14 10.57 8.41
C ALA A 66 -2.66 10.36 7.00
N ALA A 67 -1.93 10.84 6.00
CA ALA A 67 -2.24 10.62 4.60
C ALA A 67 -1.01 10.19 3.81
N LEU A 68 -1.21 9.19 2.96
CA LEU A 68 -0.12 8.51 2.24
C LEU A 68 -0.35 8.57 0.73
N ARG A 69 0.74 8.83 0.01
CA ARG A 69 0.80 8.73 -1.46
C ARG A 69 2.19 8.29 -1.90
N GLY A 70 2.33 7.03 -2.29
CA GLY A 70 3.61 6.43 -2.63
C GLY A 70 4.57 6.44 -1.44
N ASP A 71 5.63 7.25 -1.55
CA ASP A 71 6.62 7.44 -0.50
C ASP A 71 6.28 8.62 0.45
N SER A 72 5.32 9.46 0.08
CA SER A 72 4.99 10.70 0.78
C SER A 72 4.10 10.45 2.00
N CYS A 73 4.31 11.23 3.07
CA CYS A 73 3.51 11.21 4.29
C CYS A 73 3.11 12.62 4.71
N LEU A 74 1.81 12.83 4.89
CA LEU A 74 1.22 14.08 5.38
C LEU A 74 0.52 13.83 6.71
N CYS A 75 0.56 14.82 7.60
CA CYS A 75 -0.09 14.77 8.91
C CYS A 75 -1.03 15.97 9.09
N GLY A 76 -2.16 15.78 9.76
CA GLY A 76 -3.08 16.87 10.04
C GLY A 76 -3.96 16.63 11.26
N ASP A 77 -4.50 17.72 11.79
CA ASP A 77 -5.36 17.74 12.97
C ASP A 77 -6.84 17.51 12.65
N SER A 78 -7.22 17.58 11.38
CA SER A 78 -8.61 17.46 10.93
C SER A 78 -8.73 16.48 9.78
N ALA A 79 -9.86 15.77 9.74
CA ALA A 79 -10.20 14.92 8.61
C ALA A 79 -10.34 15.77 7.34
N PRO A 80 -9.88 15.29 6.17
CA PRO A 80 -10.16 15.94 4.89
C PRO A 80 -11.66 16.02 4.60
N ALA A 81 -12.05 16.88 3.67
CA ALA A 81 -13.47 17.06 3.34
C ALA A 81 -14.06 15.79 2.73
N GLU A 82 -15.30 15.45 3.12
CA GLU A 82 -15.99 14.29 2.53
C GLU A 82 -16.26 14.45 1.03
N THR A 83 -16.29 15.69 0.52
CA THR A 83 -16.42 15.99 -0.91
C THR A 83 -15.25 15.51 -1.75
N ASP A 84 -14.10 15.28 -1.12
CA ASP A 84 -12.86 14.87 -1.79
C ASP A 84 -12.70 13.34 -1.81
N ILE A 85 -13.64 12.60 -1.21
CA ILE A 85 -13.64 11.13 -1.21
C ILE A 85 -13.93 10.61 -2.63
N VAL A 86 -13.14 9.64 -3.07
CA VAL A 86 -13.28 8.91 -4.32
C VAL A 86 -13.27 7.40 -4.09
N SER A 87 -13.52 6.62 -5.16
CA SER A 87 -13.41 5.15 -5.08
C SER A 87 -12.02 4.73 -4.60
N ASP A 88 -12.00 3.76 -3.67
CA ASP A 88 -10.78 3.11 -3.16
C ASP A 88 -9.95 2.46 -4.27
N ASP A 89 -10.56 2.12 -5.41
CA ASP A 89 -9.83 1.63 -6.60
C ASP A 89 -8.80 2.64 -7.11
N ASN A 90 -8.94 3.94 -6.78
CA ASN A 90 -7.95 4.94 -7.13
C ASN A 90 -6.77 4.99 -6.15
N CYS A 91 -6.87 4.35 -4.99
CA CYS A 91 -5.81 4.18 -4.00
C CYS A 91 -5.23 2.76 -4.08
N ASN A 92 -4.69 2.43 -5.26
CA ASN A 92 -4.21 1.09 -5.61
C ASN A 92 -2.68 0.93 -5.59
N TYR A 93 -1.94 1.92 -5.07
CA TYR A 93 -0.48 1.89 -5.08
C TYR A 93 0.04 1.18 -3.82
N PRO A 94 0.74 0.05 -3.94
CA PRO A 94 1.22 -0.69 -2.78
C PRO A 94 2.30 0.09 -2.03
N CYS A 95 2.29 0.00 -0.71
CA CYS A 95 3.33 0.60 0.12
C CYS A 95 4.69 -0.08 -0.11
N ALA A 96 5.76 0.71 -0.26
CA ALA A 96 7.10 0.19 -0.48
C ALA A 96 7.65 -0.63 0.70
N GLY A 97 7.33 -0.21 1.94
CA GLY A 97 7.73 -0.93 3.16
C GLY A 97 6.84 -2.13 3.51
N TRP A 98 5.60 -2.15 3.01
CA TRP A 98 4.65 -3.24 3.27
C TRP A 98 3.65 -3.42 2.11
N PRO A 99 3.99 -4.15 1.05
CA PRO A 99 3.23 -4.16 -0.20
C PRO A 99 1.86 -4.86 -0.12
N LYS A 100 1.48 -5.38 1.07
CA LYS A 100 0.14 -5.95 1.31
C LYS A 100 -0.93 -4.89 1.59
N VAL A 101 -0.54 -3.64 1.81
CA VAL A 101 -1.46 -2.52 2.03
C VAL A 101 -1.17 -1.40 1.03
N MET A 102 -2.16 -0.54 0.81
CA MET A 102 -2.08 0.54 -0.18
C MET A 102 -1.69 1.86 0.49
N CYS A 103 -0.80 2.59 -0.17
CA CYS A 103 -0.27 3.90 0.18
C CYS A 103 -0.71 4.93 -0.86
N GLY A 104 -2.02 5.11 -1.02
CA GLY A 104 -2.60 6.06 -1.98
C GLY A 104 -2.58 5.54 -3.41
N GLY A 105 -2.53 6.45 -4.37
CA GLY A 105 -2.52 6.15 -5.79
C GLY A 105 -2.04 7.31 -6.65
N ASN A 106 -2.28 7.23 -7.96
CA ASN A 106 -1.89 8.31 -8.87
C ASN A 106 -2.69 9.58 -8.54
N ALA A 107 -2.02 10.57 -7.96
CA ALA A 107 -2.62 11.81 -7.47
C ALA A 107 -3.81 11.57 -6.50
N ARG A 108 -3.73 10.49 -5.70
CA ARG A 108 -4.73 10.14 -4.69
C ARG A 108 -4.09 9.75 -3.38
N TRP A 109 -4.79 10.05 -2.30
CA TRP A 109 -4.29 9.89 -0.95
C TRP A 109 -5.10 8.85 -0.19
N SER A 110 -4.42 7.86 0.39
CA SER A 110 -5.03 7.00 1.39
C SER A 110 -4.96 7.70 2.75
N VAL A 111 -6.10 7.93 3.39
CA VAL A 111 -6.17 8.67 4.65
C VAL A 111 -6.53 7.74 5.80
N TYR A 112 -5.85 7.91 6.91
CA TYR A 112 -6.01 7.13 8.13
C TYR A 112 -6.20 8.05 9.32
N ALA A 113 -7.13 7.69 10.21
CA ALA A 113 -7.22 8.26 11.54
C ALA A 113 -6.38 7.45 12.53
N ILE A 114 -5.86 8.15 13.53
CA ILE A 114 -4.99 7.64 14.59
C ILE A 114 -5.74 7.77 15.92
N GLY A 115 -5.79 6.69 16.69
CA GLY A 115 -6.52 6.60 17.95
C GLY A 115 -7.98 6.20 17.77
N ASP A 116 -8.78 6.50 18.79
CA ASP A 116 -10.23 6.30 18.87
C ASP A 116 -10.97 7.38 18.08
N TYR A 117 -10.83 7.35 16.75
CA TYR A 117 -11.62 8.19 15.86
C TYR A 117 -12.98 7.55 15.58
N GLU A 118 -14.03 8.14 16.16
CA GLU A 118 -15.40 7.91 15.71
C GLU A 118 -15.72 8.88 14.57
N LYS A 119 -15.92 8.35 13.37
CA LYS A 119 -16.45 9.14 12.26
C LYS A 119 -17.79 9.73 12.72
N PRO A 120 -18.03 11.04 12.60
CA PRO A 120 -19.35 11.59 12.90
C PRO A 120 -20.35 10.90 11.98
N GLU A 121 -21.19 10.07 12.59
CA GLU A 121 -22.26 9.37 11.91
C GLU A 121 -23.19 10.45 11.35
N SER A 122 -23.17 10.64 10.03
CA SER A 122 -24.23 11.37 9.32
C SER A 122 -25.53 10.72 9.75
N SER A 123 -26.27 11.41 10.63
CA SER A 123 -27.42 10.89 11.34
C SER A 123 -28.42 10.33 10.33
N SER A 124 -28.36 9.02 10.11
CA SER A 124 -29.34 8.31 9.32
C SER A 124 -30.55 8.19 10.24
N SER A 125 -31.43 9.16 10.08
CA SER A 125 -32.69 9.32 10.81
C SER A 125 -33.30 7.97 11.17
N ALA A 126 -33.46 7.72 12.46
CA ALA A 126 -34.39 6.73 12.95
C ALA A 126 -35.78 7.07 12.41
N ILE A 127 -36.27 6.29 11.45
CA ILE A 127 -37.70 6.20 11.20
C ILE A 127 -38.13 4.83 11.68
N ALA A 128 -38.76 4.83 12.85
CA ALA A 128 -39.56 3.73 13.34
C ALA A 128 -40.54 3.28 12.24
N SER A 129 -40.55 1.99 11.93
CA SER A 129 -41.70 1.36 11.29
C SER A 129 -42.15 0.22 12.19
N THR A 130 -43.17 0.56 12.96
CA THR A 130 -43.87 -0.25 13.93
C THR A 130 -44.38 -1.54 13.31
N THR A 131 -44.24 -2.61 14.08
CA THR A 131 -44.83 -3.94 13.91
C THR A 131 -46.33 -3.90 13.63
N SER A 132 -46.78 -4.66 12.63
CA SER A 132 -48.05 -5.41 12.50
C SER A 132 -48.29 -5.65 10.99
N SER A 133 -48.63 -6.81 10.46
CA SER A 133 -49.12 -8.05 11.04
C SER A 133 -49.16 -9.11 9.92
N SER A 134 -49.01 -10.35 10.33
CA SER A 134 -49.13 -11.58 9.56
C SER A 134 -50.43 -11.67 8.76
N THR A 135 -50.37 -12.16 7.53
CA THR A 135 -51.50 -12.89 6.94
C THR A 135 -50.99 -13.98 6.02
N SER A 136 -51.25 -15.22 6.43
CA SER A 136 -51.04 -16.43 5.66
C SER A 136 -52.04 -16.54 4.51
N THR A 137 -51.57 -16.83 3.31
CA THR A 137 -52.35 -17.55 2.30
C THR A 137 -51.48 -18.61 1.62
N ARG A 138 -51.57 -19.82 2.17
CA ARG A 138 -51.35 -21.12 1.53
C ARG A 138 -52.30 -21.25 0.35
N PHE A 139 -51.87 -21.67 -0.85
CA PHE A 139 -52.63 -22.57 -1.75
C PHE A 139 -51.78 -23.06 -2.95
N THR A 140 -51.58 -24.39 -2.96
CA THR A 140 -51.55 -25.34 -4.10
C THR A 140 -50.56 -25.22 -5.25
N ASP A 141 -49.58 -26.12 -5.20
CA ASP A 141 -48.95 -26.84 -6.33
C ASP A 141 -50.01 -27.43 -7.28
N PRO A 142 -49.76 -27.39 -8.60
CA PRO A 142 -49.87 -28.62 -9.37
C PRO A 142 -48.68 -28.85 -10.29
N SER A 143 -47.91 -29.88 -9.95
CA SER A 143 -47.07 -30.65 -10.84
C SER A 143 -47.90 -31.22 -11.97
N THR A 144 -47.63 -30.83 -13.22
CA THR A 144 -48.05 -31.63 -14.38
C THR A 144 -46.94 -31.69 -15.42
N THR A 145 -46.34 -32.87 -15.47
CA THR A 145 -45.49 -33.43 -16.52
C THR A 145 -46.20 -33.40 -17.87
N THR A 146 -45.55 -32.89 -18.93
CA THR A 146 -45.79 -33.40 -20.29
C THR A 146 -44.54 -33.25 -21.15
N SER A 147 -43.90 -34.38 -21.41
CA SER A 147 -42.91 -34.60 -22.45
C SER A 147 -43.62 -34.87 -23.78
N SER A 148 -43.07 -34.40 -24.91
CA SER A 148 -43.09 -34.99 -26.29
C SER A 148 -42.60 -33.91 -27.27
N THR A 149 -41.37 -33.93 -27.80
CA THR A 149 -40.89 -34.60 -29.04
C THR A 149 -41.60 -34.16 -30.33
N ASP A 150 -40.91 -33.36 -31.16
CA ASP A 150 -40.75 -33.48 -32.62
C ASP A 150 -39.69 -32.43 -33.06
N SER A 151 -38.41 -32.73 -33.32
CA SER A 151 -37.79 -33.46 -34.44
C SER A 151 -37.97 -32.81 -35.83
N HIS A 152 -37.18 -31.78 -36.11
CA HIS A 152 -36.63 -31.61 -37.47
C HIS A 152 -35.10 -31.71 -37.46
N VAL A 153 -34.64 -32.40 -38.48
CA VAL A 153 -33.47 -33.27 -38.57
C VAL A 153 -32.58 -32.74 -39.69
N ILE A 154 -31.28 -32.61 -39.41
CA ILE A 154 -30.11 -32.80 -40.29
C ILE A 154 -29.97 -31.80 -41.47
N THR A 155 -28.86 -31.08 -41.62
CA THR A 155 -27.69 -31.63 -42.34
C THR A 155 -26.41 -30.85 -42.05
N SER A 156 -25.44 -31.60 -41.54
CA SER A 156 -24.00 -31.36 -41.52
C SER A 156 -23.38 -31.35 -42.91
N VAL A 157 -22.42 -30.46 -43.16
CA VAL A 157 -21.30 -30.75 -44.06
C VAL A 157 -19.97 -30.33 -43.41
N THR A 158 -19.19 -31.37 -43.14
CA THR A 158 -17.76 -31.43 -42.88
C THR A 158 -17.01 -31.23 -44.20
N SER A 159 -15.83 -30.60 -44.17
CA SER A 159 -14.53 -31.23 -44.55
C SER A 159 -13.50 -30.24 -45.11
N THR A 160 -12.30 -30.36 -44.51
CA THR A 160 -10.94 -30.38 -45.10
C THR A 160 -10.38 -29.12 -45.75
N SER A 161 -9.31 -28.52 -45.22
CA SER A 161 -7.89 -28.98 -45.15
C SER A 161 -7.14 -28.85 -46.47
N GLU A 162 -6.13 -27.98 -46.49
CA GLU A 162 -4.85 -28.10 -47.20
C GLU A 162 -3.96 -26.91 -46.76
N THR A 163 -2.63 -26.91 -46.68
CA THR A 163 -1.56 -27.85 -46.28
C THR A 163 -0.25 -27.11 -46.63
N SER A 164 0.71 -27.07 -45.69
CA SER A 164 2.16 -26.93 -45.86
C SER A 164 2.80 -25.67 -46.47
N THR A 165 3.79 -25.10 -45.78
CA THR A 165 5.21 -25.33 -46.13
C THR A 165 6.16 -24.90 -45.00
N THR A 166 6.95 -25.86 -44.54
CA THR A 166 8.21 -25.71 -43.81
C THR A 166 9.34 -25.33 -44.75
N VAL A 167 10.18 -24.37 -44.38
CA VAL A 167 11.62 -24.34 -44.74
C VAL A 167 12.44 -23.74 -43.61
N SER A 168 13.36 -24.54 -43.09
CA SER A 168 14.51 -24.12 -42.28
C SER A 168 15.68 -23.81 -43.20
N SER A 169 16.46 -22.77 -42.93
CA SER A 169 17.86 -22.70 -43.34
C SER A 169 18.67 -21.68 -42.54
N THR A 170 19.91 -22.10 -42.30
CA THR A 170 20.97 -21.59 -41.44
C THR A 170 22.01 -20.75 -42.21
N SER A 171 22.67 -19.83 -41.49
CA SER A 171 24.07 -19.37 -41.63
C SER A 171 24.52 -18.45 -42.79
N ALA A 172 25.05 -17.26 -42.43
CA ALA A 172 26.39 -16.70 -42.76
C ALA A 172 26.37 -15.16 -42.60
N GLN A 173 27.04 -14.59 -41.60
CA GLN A 173 28.33 -13.89 -41.70
C GLN A 173 28.42 -12.78 -42.76
N HIS A 174 28.54 -11.52 -42.31
CA HIS A 174 29.61 -10.62 -42.77
C HIS A 174 29.97 -9.63 -41.65
N SER A 175 31.18 -9.80 -41.16
CA SER A 175 31.96 -8.91 -40.31
C SER A 175 32.26 -7.58 -41.00
N SER A 176 32.41 -6.49 -40.26
CA SER A 176 33.46 -5.51 -40.52
C SER A 176 33.78 -4.79 -39.22
N GLU A 177 34.98 -5.08 -38.75
CA GLU A 177 35.67 -4.44 -37.65
C GLU A 177 35.98 -2.97 -37.99
N ASN A 178 36.02 -2.12 -36.96
CA ASN A 178 37.10 -1.15 -36.86
C ASN A 178 37.45 -0.96 -35.38
N THR A 179 38.47 -1.70 -34.98
CA THR A 179 39.31 -1.51 -33.80
C THR A 179 40.14 -0.25 -33.96
N SER A 180 40.30 0.54 -32.90
CA SER A 180 41.60 1.07 -32.45
C SER A 180 41.47 1.83 -31.12
N SER A 181 41.93 1.14 -30.08
CA SER A 181 42.51 1.54 -28.80
C SER A 181 43.01 3.00 -28.70
N SER A 182 43.03 3.66 -27.54
CA SER A 182 44.01 3.37 -26.47
C SER A 182 43.78 4.21 -25.18
N SER A 183 43.75 3.50 -24.04
CA SER A 183 44.60 3.66 -22.84
C SER A 183 44.59 4.98 -22.04
N ALA A 184 44.02 4.96 -20.82
CA ALA A 184 44.74 4.95 -19.51
C ALA A 184 44.82 6.38 -18.89
N SER A 185 44.76 6.67 -17.58
CA SER A 185 44.89 5.91 -16.32
C SER A 185 44.22 6.69 -15.16
N ILE A 186 44.10 5.99 -14.03
CA ILE A 186 43.51 6.28 -12.70
C ILE A 186 44.31 7.29 -11.85
N SER A 187 43.67 7.97 -10.87
CA SER A 187 44.11 8.19 -9.44
C SER A 187 43.30 9.34 -8.78
N ILE A 188 42.41 9.16 -7.78
CA ILE A 188 42.52 8.84 -6.32
C ILE A 188 42.90 10.05 -5.41
N THR A 189 41.87 10.67 -4.78
CA THR A 189 41.72 11.28 -3.39
C THR A 189 42.68 12.39 -2.90
N PRO A 190 42.52 13.04 -1.70
CA PRO A 190 41.39 13.22 -0.74
C PRO A 190 41.14 14.72 -0.30
N ALA A 191 40.17 14.94 0.61
CA ALA A 191 39.81 16.22 1.28
C ALA A 191 40.89 16.80 2.23
N PRO A 192 40.83 18.09 2.67
CA PRO A 192 40.16 18.43 3.95
C PRO A 192 39.59 19.88 4.15
N SER A 193 38.68 19.97 5.13
CA SER A 193 38.32 21.04 6.10
C SER A 193 38.67 22.55 5.94
N ALA A 194 37.59 23.35 6.11
CA ALA A 194 37.40 24.47 7.06
C ALA A 194 37.73 25.94 6.70
N SER A 195 36.78 26.81 7.10
CA SER A 195 36.91 28.17 7.66
C SER A 195 37.00 29.38 6.70
N LYS A 196 35.92 30.19 6.61
CA LYS A 196 35.77 31.49 7.32
C LYS A 196 34.61 32.33 6.79
N ALA A 197 34.00 33.03 7.76
CA ALA A 197 32.99 34.06 7.66
C ALA A 197 33.25 35.15 6.60
N ASN A 198 32.18 35.65 5.98
CA ASN A 198 32.18 37.02 5.44
C ASN A 198 30.90 37.75 5.84
N ARG A 199 31.09 38.87 6.56
CA ARG A 199 30.04 39.79 7.02
C ARG A 199 29.53 40.59 5.81
N ARG A 200 28.22 40.54 5.54
CA ARG A 200 27.57 41.55 4.69
C ARG A 200 27.26 42.78 5.54
N SER A 201 28.03 43.85 5.35
CA SER A 201 27.70 45.19 5.83
C SER A 201 26.39 45.65 5.22
N SER A 202 25.47 46.10 6.09
CA SER A 202 24.35 46.95 5.73
C SER A 202 24.88 48.29 5.22
N PHE A 203 24.53 48.63 3.97
CA PHE A 203 24.48 50.01 3.49
C PHE A 203 23.00 50.37 3.37
N LEU A 204 22.49 51.13 4.34
CA LEU A 204 21.23 51.86 4.20
C LEU A 204 21.59 53.28 3.75
N PHE A 205 21.19 53.61 2.54
CA PHE A 205 20.95 54.96 2.07
C PHE A 205 19.41 55.11 1.94
N PHE A 206 18.95 56.33 2.25
CA PHE A 206 17.57 56.84 2.29
C PHE A 206 16.86 56.71 3.64
#